data_AF-A0A7X5DE56-F1
#
_entry.id   AF-A0A7X5DE56-F1
#
_cell.length_a   1.000
_cell.length_b   1.000
_cell.length_c   1.000
_cell.angle_alpha   90.00
_cell.angle_beta   90.00
_cell.angle_gamma   90.00
#
_symmetry.space_group_name_H-M   'P 1'
#
loop_
_entity.id
_entity.type
_entity.pdbx_description
1 polymer ?
#
loop_
_entity_poly.entity_id
_entity_poly.type
_entity_poly.pdbx_seq_one_letter_code
_entity_poly.pdbx_strand_id
1 'polypeptide(L)'
;MFKRAIAYLSVIFAIFARDVKRVVRNPVALVIVLGMIAMPSAYAWYVVVANWDPYSNTTAMKVAVANEDAGYDSPEAGRLDVGRSVVDQLHDNHDMGWEFTD
;
A
#
# COMPACT_ATOMS: atom_id res chain seq x y z
N MET A 1 32.18 -1.38 33.58
CA MET A 1 31.02 -2.02 32.93
C MET A 1 31.06 -1.90 31.40
N PHE A 2 31.22 -0.70 30.84
CA PHE A 2 31.19 -0.43 29.39
C PHE A 2 32.24 -1.17 28.54
N LYS A 3 33.49 -1.28 29.00
CA LYS A 3 34.56 -1.99 28.27
C LYS A 3 34.27 -3.49 28.07
N ARG A 4 33.55 -4.11 29.02
CA ARG A 4 33.12 -5.52 28.90
C ARG A 4 32.04 -5.67 27.84
N ALA A 5 31.07 -4.75 27.80
CA ALA A 5 30.01 -4.75 26.80
C ALA A 5 30.57 -4.64 25.37
N ILE A 6 31.53 -3.74 25.14
CA ILE A 6 32.19 -3.59 23.83
C ILE A 6 32.96 -4.86 23.45
N ALA A 7 33.68 -5.48 24.39
CA ALA A 7 34.37 -6.75 24.15
C ALA A 7 33.40 -7.87 23.78
N TYR A 8 32.28 -8.02 24.51
CA TYR A 8 31.25 -9.00 24.16
C TYR A 8 30.65 -8.75 22.78
N LEU A 9 30.37 -7.49 22.45
CA LEU A 9 29.85 -7.12 21.13
C LEU A 9 30.80 -7.55 20.00
N SER A 10 32.11 -7.31 20.17
CA SER A 10 33.11 -7.72 19.19
C SER A 10 33.18 -9.25 19.00
N VAL A 11 33.05 -10.02 20.09
CA VAL A 11 33.02 -11.48 20.05
C VAL A 11 31.77 -11.98 19.34
N ILE A 12 30.60 -11.39 19.62
CA ILE A 12 29.34 -11.73 18.96
C ILE A 12 29.44 -11.50 17.45
N PHE A 13 29.95 -10.34 17.02
CA PHE A 13 30.15 -10.05 15.60
C PHE A 13 31.16 -10.99 14.94
N ALA A 14 32.24 -11.36 15.64
CA ALA A 14 33.22 -12.32 15.12
C ALA A 14 32.61 -13.72 14.94
N ILE A 15 31.75 -14.17 15.85
CA ILE A 15 30.99 -15.42 15.72
C ILE A 15 30.05 -15.32 14.52
N PHE A 16 29.25 -14.25 14.43
CA PHE A 16 28.31 -14.03 13.34
C PHE A 16 28.99 -14.04 11.96
N ALA A 17 30.07 -13.28 11.78
CA ALA A 17 30.80 -13.22 10.52
C ALA A 17 31.38 -14.58 10.10
N ARG A 18 31.87 -15.37 11.07
CA ARG A 18 32.35 -16.74 10.82
C ARG A 18 31.23 -17.66 10.38
N ASP A 19 30.04 -17.54 10.97
CA ASP A 19 28.89 -18.37 10.62
C ASP A 19 28.34 -18.00 9.23
N VAL A 20 28.22 -16.70 8.92
CA VAL A 20 27.89 -16.22 7.57
C VAL A 20 28.88 -16.78 6.54
N LYS A 21 30.18 -16.72 6.81
CA LYS A 21 31.22 -17.26 5.91
C LYS A 21 31.08 -18.77 5.69
N ARG A 22 30.63 -19.53 6.70
CA ARG A 22 30.37 -20.97 6.58
C ARG A 22 29.16 -21.25 5.71
N VAL A 23 28.07 -20.50 5.90
CA VAL A 23 26.85 -20.61 5.08
C VAL A 23 27.17 -20.33 3.61
N VAL A 24 27.88 -19.23 3.32
CA VAL A 24 28.24 -18.85 1.94
C VAL A 24 29.15 -19.87 1.25
N ARG A 25 30.02 -20.57 2.01
CA ARG A 25 30.90 -21.62 1.46
C ARG A 25 30.22 -22.97 1.27
N ASN A 26 29.05 -23.19 1.87
CA ASN A 26 28.31 -24.44 1.72
C ASN A 26 27.17 -24.24 0.70
N PRO A 27 27.27 -24.81 -0.51
CA PRO A 27 26.27 -24.60 -1.55
C PRO A 27 24.88 -25.10 -1.17
N VAL A 28 24.78 -26.20 -0.41
CA VAL A 28 23.48 -26.74 0.04
C VAL A 28 22.83 -25.79 1.05
N ALA A 29 23.60 -25.30 2.03
CA ALA A 29 23.10 -24.34 3.00
C ALA A 29 22.67 -23.03 2.33
N LEU A 30 23.43 -22.58 1.33
CA LEU A 30 23.11 -21.37 0.57
C LEU A 30 21.78 -21.50 -0.18
N VAL A 31 21.54 -22.64 -0.86
CA VAL A 31 20.27 -22.89 -1.56
C VAL A 31 19.09 -22.87 -0.60
N ILE A 32 19.22 -23.50 0.58
CA ILE A 32 18.16 -23.50 1.59
C ILE A 32 17.87 -22.08 2.08
N VAL A 33 18.90 -21.31 2.42
CA VAL A 33 18.74 -19.92 2.90
C VAL A 33 18.12 -19.03 1.82
N LEU A 34 18.58 -19.15 0.57
CA LEU A 34 18.02 -18.39 -0.55
C LEU A 34 16.56 -18.76 -0.80
N GLY A 35 16.21 -20.05 -0.78
CA GLY A 35 14.82 -20.50 -0.91
C GLY A 35 13.93 -19.96 0.21
N MET A 36 14.42 -19.98 1.45
CA MET A 36 13.71 -19.47 2.62
C MET A 36 13.47 -17.95 2.55
N ILE A 37 14.38 -17.18 1.96
CA ILE A 37 14.20 -15.74 1.73
C ILE A 37 13.28 -15.50 0.53
N ALA A 38 13.48 -16.24 -0.56
CA ALA A 38 12.78 -16.02 -1.82
C ALA A 38 11.27 -16.28 -1.72
N MET A 39 10.84 -17.33 -1.01
CA MET A 39 9.42 -17.67 -0.88
C MET A 39 8.56 -16.54 -0.29
N PRO A 40 8.84 -16.00 0.91
CA PRO A 40 8.07 -14.90 1.47
C PRO A 40 8.22 -13.61 0.66
N SER A 41 9.39 -13.35 0.07
CA SER A 41 9.60 -12.17 -0.78
C SER A 41 8.78 -12.21 -2.07
N ALA A 42 8.70 -13.37 -2.74
CA ALA A 42 7.90 -13.54 -3.94
C ALA A 42 6.39 -13.39 -3.64
N TYR A 43 5.95 -13.97 -2.52
CA TYR A 43 4.57 -13.78 -2.06
C TYR A 43 4.27 -12.30 -1.78
N ALA A 44 5.14 -11.63 -1.00
CA ALA A 44 4.98 -10.22 -0.67
C ALA A 44 4.98 -9.35 -1.94
N TRP A 45 5.86 -9.62 -2.90
CA TRP A 45 5.89 -8.93 -4.19
C TRP A 45 4.54 -9.02 -4.90
N TYR A 46 3.99 -10.23 -5.05
CA TYR A 46 2.72 -10.42 -5.76
C TYR A 46 1.58 -9.70 -5.04
N VAL A 47 1.53 -9.79 -3.71
CA VAL A 47 0.53 -9.09 -2.91
C VAL A 47 0.65 -7.57 -3.07
N VAL A 48 1.85 -7.01 -3.02
CA VAL A 48 2.06 -5.57 -3.19
C VAL A 48 1.61 -5.13 -4.58
N VAL A 49 2.02 -5.83 -5.64
CA VAL A 49 1.62 -5.47 -7.02
C VAL A 49 0.11 -5.55 -7.19
N ALA A 50 -0.53 -6.62 -6.68
CA ALA A 50 -1.98 -6.79 -6.79
C ALA A 50 -2.78 -5.73 -6.01
N ASN A 51 -2.22 -5.19 -4.92
CA ASN A 51 -2.89 -4.21 -4.06
C ASN A 51 -2.37 -2.78 -4.24
N TRP A 52 -1.42 -2.54 -5.16
CA TRP A 52 -0.84 -1.22 -5.37
C TRP A 52 -1.87 -0.23 -5.93
N ASP A 53 -2.73 -0.73 -6.82
CA ASP A 53 -3.84 0.04 -7.38
C ASP A 53 -5.07 -0.86 -7.58
N PRO A 54 -5.86 -1.07 -6.51
CA PRO A 54 -7.05 -1.91 -6.56
C PRO A 54 -8.19 -1.29 -7.37
N TYR A 55 -8.08 0.00 -7.74
CA TYR A 55 -9.13 0.76 -8.41
C TYR A 55 -8.82 1.09 -9.87
N SER A 56 -7.61 0.76 -10.36
CA SER A 56 -7.19 0.94 -11.77
C SER A 56 -8.17 0.46 -12.85
N ASN A 57 -9.11 -0.44 -12.53
CA ASN A 57 -10.08 -1.00 -13.46
C ASN A 57 -11.54 -0.87 -12.98
N THR A 58 -11.87 0.15 -12.19
CA THR A 58 -13.24 0.36 -11.68
C THR A 58 -14.20 1.04 -12.65
N THR A 59 -13.76 1.44 -13.85
CA THR A 59 -14.64 2.11 -14.83
C THR A 59 -15.86 1.28 -15.24
N ALA A 60 -15.78 -0.06 -15.18
CA ALA A 60 -16.91 -0.94 -15.46
C ALA A 60 -17.88 -1.10 -14.27
N MET A 61 -17.52 -0.62 -13.08
CA MET A 61 -18.36 -0.67 -11.89
C MET A 61 -19.40 0.46 -11.97
N LYS A 62 -20.66 0.08 -12.19
CA LYS A 62 -21.77 1.03 -12.26
C LYS A 62 -22.17 1.53 -10.87
N VAL A 63 -22.15 2.84 -10.68
CA VAL A 63 -22.53 3.49 -9.42
C VAL A 63 -23.62 4.51 -9.70
N ALA A 64 -24.83 4.25 -9.19
CA ALA A 64 -25.96 5.16 -9.35
C ALA A 64 -25.81 6.38 -8.42
N VAL A 65 -25.95 7.57 -8.98
CA VAL A 65 -25.89 8.84 -8.26
C VAL A 65 -27.25 9.51 -8.32
N ALA A 66 -27.85 9.70 -7.14
CA ALA A 66 -29.09 10.45 -6.96
C ALA A 66 -28.82 11.64 -6.04
N ASN A 67 -29.28 12.83 -6.43
CA ASN A 67 -29.08 14.07 -5.66
C ASN A 67 -30.41 14.77 -5.41
N GLU A 68 -30.85 14.75 -4.15
CA GLU A 68 -32.08 15.41 -3.67
C GLU A 68 -31.77 16.75 -2.95
N ASP A 69 -30.53 17.24 -3.01
CA ASP A 69 -30.17 18.53 -2.41
C ASP A 69 -30.81 19.67 -3.21
N ALA A 70 -31.81 20.30 -2.61
CA ALA A 70 -32.48 21.47 -3.17
C ALA A 70 -31.67 22.77 -3.01
N GLY A 71 -30.47 22.71 -2.41
CA GLY A 71 -29.65 23.85 -2.05
C GLY A 71 -30.24 24.71 -0.93
N TYR A 72 -29.42 25.59 -0.37
CA TYR A 72 -29.79 26.45 0.75
C TYR A 72 -29.31 27.89 0.54
N ASP A 73 -30.15 28.87 0.88
CA ASP A 73 -29.79 30.28 0.87
C ASP A 73 -29.34 30.71 2.27
N SER A 74 -28.04 30.95 2.42
CA SER A 74 -27.44 31.45 3.65
C SER A 74 -27.38 32.99 3.64
N PRO A 75 -27.78 33.66 4.74
CA PRO A 75 -27.59 35.09 4.90
C PRO A 75 -26.12 35.56 4.84
N GLU A 76 -25.18 34.70 5.24
CA GLU A 76 -23.76 35.01 5.36
C GLU A 76 -22.97 34.63 4.10
N ALA A 77 -23.34 33.51 3.45
CA ALA A 77 -22.59 32.91 2.35
C ALA A 77 -23.32 32.95 0.99
N GLY A 78 -24.57 33.41 0.95
CA GLY A 78 -25.40 33.41 -0.25
C GLY A 78 -25.95 32.02 -0.59
N ARG A 79 -26.24 31.79 -1.87
CA ARG A 79 -26.78 30.51 -2.36
C ARG A 79 -25.70 29.43 -2.29
N LEU A 80 -25.99 28.35 -1.57
CA LEU A 80 -25.14 27.17 -1.43
C LEU A 80 -25.84 25.98 -2.09
N ASP A 81 -25.15 25.34 -3.03
CA ASP A 81 -25.62 24.14 -3.73
C ASP A 81 -24.49 23.11 -3.74
N VAL A 82 -24.34 22.44 -2.59
CA VAL A 82 -23.22 21.52 -2.34
C VAL A 82 -23.44 20.23 -3.10
N GLY A 83 -24.67 19.70 -3.10
CA GLY A 83 -25.03 18.52 -3.88
C GLY A 83 -24.69 18.68 -5.35
N ARG A 84 -25.07 19.80 -5.98
CA ARG A 84 -24.72 20.07 -7.38
C ARG A 84 -23.22 20.16 -7.60
N SER A 85 -22.48 20.83 -6.71
CA SER A 85 -21.02 20.94 -6.81
C SER A 85 -20.31 19.58 -6.71
N VAL A 86 -20.87 18.63 -5.96
CA VAL A 86 -20.37 17.24 -5.87
C VAL A 86 -20.72 16.46 -7.14
N VAL A 87 -21.96 16.58 -7.63
CA VAL A 87 -22.39 15.94 -8.89
C VAL A 87 -21.52 16.39 -10.07
N ASP A 88 -21.22 17.68 -10.16
CA ASP A 88 -20.34 18.24 -11.20
C ASP A 88 -18.92 17.62 -11.12
N GLN A 89 -18.37 17.46 -9.91
CA GLN A 89 -17.06 16.79 -9.73
C GLN A 89 -17.09 15.31 -10.11
N LEU A 90 -18.21 14.62 -9.88
CA LEU A 90 -18.37 13.22 -10.28
C LEU A 90 -18.49 13.08 -11.80
N HIS A 91 -19.08 14.04 -12.51
CA HIS A 91 -19.10 14.06 -13.98
C HIS A 91 -17.69 14.15 -14.58
N ASP A 92 -16.77 14.88 -13.93
CA ASP A 92 -15.38 15.01 -14.36
C ASP A 92 -14.51 13.79 -13.94
N ASN A 93 -15.00 12.92 -13.04
CA ASN A 93 -14.31 11.72 -12.61
C ASN A 93 -14.59 10.54 -13.57
N HIS A 94 -13.53 9.99 -14.15
CA HIS A 94 -13.62 8.88 -15.12
C HIS A 94 -13.13 7.53 -14.55
N ASP A 95 -12.85 7.47 -13.24
CA ASP A 95 -12.30 6.28 -12.58
C ASP A 95 -13.38 5.21 -12.32
N MET A 96 -14.65 5.62 -12.25
CA MET A 96 -15.81 4.75 -12.02
C MET A 96 -16.91 4.99 -13.05
N GLY A 97 -17.78 4.01 -13.25
CA GLY A 97 -18.93 4.10 -14.14
C GLY A 97 -20.11 4.82 -13.47
N TRP A 98 -20.00 6.13 -13.28
CA TRP A 98 -21.07 6.92 -12.68
C TRP A 98 -22.31 6.92 -13.58
N GLU A 99 -23.46 6.56 -13.00
CA GLU A 99 -24.76 6.54 -13.65
C GLU A 99 -25.65 7.54 -12.91
N PHE A 100 -25.87 8.71 -13.50
CA PHE A 100 -26.72 9.74 -12.91
C PHE A 100 -28.18 9.40 -13.22
N THR A 101 -28.99 9.21 -12.19
CA THR A 101 -30.34 8.65 -12.33
C THR A 101 -31.46 9.69 -12.44
N ASP A 102 -31.08 10.96 -12.49
CA ASP A 102 -31.94 12.16 -12.40
C ASP A 102 -32.71 12.29 -11.07
#